data_AF-A0A534VBZ9-F1
#
_entry.id   AF-A0A534VBZ9-F1
#
_cell.length_a   1.000
_cell.length_b   1.000
_cell.length_c   1.000
_cell.angle_alpha   90.00
_cell.angle_beta   90.00
_cell.angle_gamma   90.00
#
_symmetry.space_group_name_H-M   'P 1'
#
loop_
_entity.id
_entity.type
_entity.pdbx_description
1 polymer ?
#
loop_
_entity_poly.entity_id
_entity_poly.type
_entity_poly.pdbx_seq_one_letter_code
_entity_poly.pdbx_strand_id
1 'polypeptide(L)'
;MSLFPTHRTTPLPGGYMGKILRVDLTTGALREENLPEEPILKKFIGGQALALYILLNELPLDATPLGPENIVVMMTGPLTGNGFTPGGTKMTAVYLSPLTGNTLGRGATSGYWGTYLKAAGYDGIILNGAAVKPVYLYIDEGEAELRDAAQFWGLGTRATEDRLRDTVGHQDAKVLCIGPAGENLNRAAMLANDYNHFAAHSGGAVLGSKKLKAIVVHGTKRPSYRDKAKLVDAGWRWRKLLEQHDVKKKKTKYGHGEAWGALNNLNWRSTELSPAHIKGFDQNDVVLRPCFQCARLCPWDATIGEGRHKGTLLHFNAGGEWLDTFFNLGIKGNSALYLAERINDLGIECSHFSCGAGVAFEAWEKGLLGPEKTNGLKLEWGDVDAAEKLLDMAARREGWLGKFARRRAEATCGSDRRRRAQVGGAYQRRHSGDARVASHARTNVARTGRQRRHETPRRGFDKAAAGSAPS
;
A
#
# COMPACT_ATOMS: atom_id res chain seq x y z
N MET A 1 3.36 -33.33 -8.24
CA MET A 1 2.27 -32.76 -9.07
C MET A 1 2.69 -31.38 -9.51
N SER A 2 2.43 -31.01 -10.77
CA SER A 2 2.64 -29.63 -11.24
C SER A 2 1.81 -28.67 -10.39
N LEU A 3 2.37 -27.51 -10.04
CA LEU A 3 1.66 -26.46 -9.30
C LEU A 3 0.46 -25.93 -10.09
N PHE A 4 0.60 -25.83 -11.42
CA PHE A 4 -0.47 -25.47 -12.34
C PHE A 4 -0.77 -26.67 -13.23
N PRO A 5 -1.93 -27.32 -13.07
CA PRO A 5 -2.29 -28.47 -13.89
C PRO A 5 -2.65 -28.02 -15.31
N THR A 6 -2.31 -28.81 -16.34
CA THR A 6 -2.77 -28.53 -17.72
C THR A 6 -4.28 -28.65 -17.84
N HIS A 7 -4.87 -29.64 -17.15
CA HIS A 7 -6.31 -29.88 -17.09
C HIS A 7 -6.71 -30.06 -15.63
N ARG A 8 -7.78 -29.39 -15.21
CA ARG A 8 -8.28 -29.52 -13.86
C ARG A 8 -9.08 -30.81 -13.67
N THR A 9 -8.83 -31.48 -12.56
CA THR A 9 -9.55 -32.69 -12.13
C THR A 9 -10.45 -32.42 -10.93
N THR A 10 -10.17 -31.39 -10.12
CA THR A 10 -11.07 -30.95 -9.05
C THR A 10 -12.00 -29.84 -9.53
N PRO A 11 -13.28 -29.81 -9.07
CA PRO A 11 -14.19 -28.73 -9.39
C PRO A 11 -13.65 -27.35 -9.00
N LEU A 12 -13.81 -26.34 -9.87
CA LEU A 12 -13.48 -24.95 -9.54
C LEU A 12 -14.44 -24.44 -8.44
N PRO A 13 -13.94 -24.04 -7.25
CA PRO A 13 -14.81 -23.45 -6.24
C PRO A 13 -15.41 -22.13 -6.73
N GLY A 14 -16.57 -21.74 -6.18
CA GLY A 14 -17.17 -20.44 -6.48
C GLY A 14 -16.30 -19.27 -6.00
N GLY A 15 -16.39 -18.14 -6.70
CA GLY A 15 -15.65 -16.91 -6.41
C GLY A 15 -14.35 -16.75 -7.20
N TYR A 16 -13.89 -17.79 -7.91
CA TYR A 16 -12.68 -17.76 -8.73
C TYR A 16 -13.02 -17.67 -10.22
N MET A 17 -12.11 -17.12 -11.01
CA MET A 17 -12.17 -17.16 -12.47
C MET A 17 -11.50 -18.42 -13.04
N GLY A 18 -10.59 -19.03 -12.27
CA GLY A 18 -9.91 -20.28 -12.60
C GLY A 18 -8.54 -20.11 -13.25
N LYS A 19 -8.13 -18.87 -13.56
CA LYS A 19 -6.94 -18.58 -14.38
C LYS A 19 -5.98 -17.60 -13.70
N ILE A 20 -4.69 -17.78 -13.94
CA ILE A 20 -3.62 -16.82 -13.62
C ILE A 20 -2.91 -16.49 -14.94
N LEU A 21 -2.69 -15.20 -15.23
CA LEU A 21 -1.89 -14.79 -16.38
C LEU A 21 -0.40 -14.79 -16.01
N ARG A 22 0.42 -15.60 -16.67
CA ARG A 22 1.88 -15.55 -16.56
C ARG A 22 2.45 -14.71 -17.70
N VAL A 23 3.33 -13.77 -17.35
CA VAL A 23 3.97 -12.85 -18.29
C VAL A 23 5.47 -12.88 -18.08
N ASP A 24 6.19 -13.29 -19.12
CA ASP A 24 7.63 -13.16 -19.21
C ASP A 24 7.98 -11.85 -19.92
N LEU A 25 8.46 -10.86 -19.17
CA LEU A 25 8.77 -9.55 -19.70
C LEU A 25 10.06 -9.52 -20.54
N THR A 26 10.92 -10.52 -20.43
CA THR A 26 12.14 -10.63 -21.22
C THR A 26 11.83 -11.08 -22.64
N THR A 27 11.01 -12.13 -22.78
CA THR A 27 10.64 -12.71 -24.08
C THR A 27 9.37 -12.10 -24.66
N GLY A 28 8.55 -11.48 -23.83
CA GLY A 28 7.23 -11.00 -24.19
C GLY A 28 6.16 -12.09 -24.23
N ALA A 29 6.47 -13.32 -23.78
CA ALA A 29 5.53 -14.43 -23.80
C ALA A 29 4.43 -14.27 -22.73
N LEU A 30 3.18 -14.53 -23.13
CA LEU A 30 2.02 -14.55 -22.26
C LEU A 30 1.41 -15.96 -22.26
N ARG A 31 1.09 -16.48 -21.08
CA ARG A 31 0.52 -17.82 -20.88
C ARG A 31 -0.59 -17.77 -19.85
N GLU A 32 -1.67 -18.48 -20.11
CA GLU A 32 -2.68 -18.75 -19.09
C GLU A 32 -2.31 -20.00 -18.29
N GLU A 33 -2.34 -19.87 -16.97
CA GLU A 33 -2.15 -20.96 -16.01
C GLU A 33 -3.48 -21.27 -15.33
N ASN A 34 -3.79 -22.55 -15.14
CA ASN A 34 -4.89 -22.93 -14.25
C ASN A 34 -4.51 -22.63 -12.80
N LEU A 35 -5.49 -22.32 -11.95
CA LEU A 35 -5.27 -22.32 -10.49
C LEU A 35 -4.78 -23.70 -9.99
N PRO A 36 -3.98 -23.74 -8.91
CA PRO A 36 -3.60 -25.01 -8.28
C PRO A 36 -4.81 -25.86 -7.86
N GLU A 37 -4.65 -27.18 -7.86
CA GLU A 37 -5.69 -28.12 -7.45
C GLU A 37 -5.96 -28.07 -5.94
N GLU A 38 -7.10 -28.65 -5.51
CA GLU A 38 -7.21 -29.07 -4.12
C GLU A 38 -6.19 -30.18 -3.80
N PRO A 39 -5.58 -30.20 -2.60
CA PRO A 39 -5.94 -29.41 -1.42
C PRO A 39 -5.28 -28.01 -1.34
N ILE A 40 -4.41 -27.63 -2.28
CA ILE A 40 -3.64 -26.39 -2.23
C ILE A 40 -4.58 -25.17 -2.27
N LEU A 41 -5.50 -25.13 -3.24
CA LEU A 41 -6.43 -24.00 -3.37
C LEU A 41 -7.32 -23.85 -2.14
N LYS A 42 -7.78 -24.95 -1.55
CA LYS A 42 -8.59 -24.91 -0.32
C LYS A 42 -7.78 -24.48 0.91
N LYS A 43 -6.50 -24.86 0.98
CA LYS A 43 -5.60 -24.53 2.09
C LYS A 43 -5.17 -23.07 2.09
N PHE A 44 -4.84 -22.53 0.92
CA PHE A 44 -4.31 -21.17 0.78
C PHE A 44 -5.34 -20.16 0.30
N ILE A 45 -6.51 -20.62 -0.16
CA ILE A 45 -7.68 -19.82 -0.56
C ILE A 45 -7.35 -18.96 -1.78
N GLY A 46 -6.63 -17.87 -1.60
CA GLY A 46 -6.25 -16.93 -2.64
C GLY A 46 -5.48 -15.79 -2.03
N GLY A 47 -5.44 -14.66 -2.73
CA GLY A 47 -4.77 -13.45 -2.26
C GLY A 47 -3.35 -13.77 -1.81
N GLN A 48 -2.98 -13.30 -0.63
CA GLN A 48 -1.58 -13.30 -0.20
C GLN A 48 -1.05 -14.69 0.06
N ALA A 49 -1.85 -15.55 0.70
CA ALA A 49 -1.38 -16.86 1.10
C ALA A 49 -1.07 -17.73 -0.13
N LEU A 50 -1.93 -17.70 -1.14
CA LEU A 50 -1.68 -18.40 -2.40
C LEU A 50 -0.54 -17.75 -3.20
N ALA A 51 -0.51 -16.42 -3.28
CA ALA A 51 0.57 -15.71 -3.97
C ALA A 51 1.94 -16.03 -3.36
N LEU A 52 2.02 -16.05 -2.04
CA LEU A 52 3.23 -16.40 -1.29
C LEU A 52 3.63 -17.86 -1.51
N TYR A 53 2.66 -18.77 -1.50
CA TYR A 53 2.93 -20.17 -1.78
C TYR A 53 3.52 -20.36 -3.19
N ILE A 54 2.92 -19.73 -4.21
CA ILE A 54 3.43 -19.75 -5.58
C ILE A 54 4.86 -19.18 -5.62
N LEU A 55 5.06 -17.98 -5.07
CA LEU A 55 6.36 -17.33 -5.05
C LEU A 55 7.44 -18.21 -4.42
N LEU A 56 7.18 -18.82 -3.26
CA LEU A 56 8.15 -19.66 -2.56
C LEU A 56 8.51 -20.96 -3.31
N ASN A 57 7.66 -21.43 -4.22
CA ASN A 57 7.96 -22.61 -5.03
C ASN A 57 8.74 -22.25 -6.30
N GLU A 58 8.64 -21.01 -6.79
CA GLU A 58 9.21 -20.61 -8.07
C GLU A 58 10.41 -19.66 -7.97
N LEU A 59 10.52 -18.89 -6.88
CA LEU A 59 11.58 -17.90 -6.73
C LEU A 59 12.95 -18.59 -6.60
N PRO A 60 13.92 -18.29 -7.49
CA PRO A 60 15.28 -18.81 -7.36
C PRO A 60 15.93 -18.37 -6.05
N LEU A 61 16.74 -19.24 -5.44
CA LEU A 61 17.41 -18.95 -4.17
C LEU A 61 18.49 -17.87 -4.30
N ASP A 62 19.07 -17.73 -5.49
CA ASP A 62 20.05 -16.70 -5.86
C ASP A 62 19.39 -15.44 -6.43
N ALA A 63 18.07 -15.32 -6.35
CA ALA A 63 17.36 -14.15 -6.84
C ALA A 63 17.78 -12.88 -6.10
N THR A 64 17.99 -11.82 -6.87
CA THR A 64 18.24 -10.47 -6.38
C THR A 64 16.94 -9.65 -6.44
N PRO A 65 16.68 -8.75 -5.48
CA PRO A 65 15.38 -8.07 -5.41
C PRO A 65 15.01 -7.19 -6.61
N LEU A 66 15.98 -6.71 -7.38
CA LEU A 66 15.75 -5.85 -8.55
C LEU A 66 16.13 -6.52 -9.87
N GLY A 67 16.56 -7.78 -9.85
CA GLY A 67 16.92 -8.51 -11.05
C GLY A 67 15.72 -9.11 -11.80
N PRO A 68 15.92 -9.54 -13.06
CA PRO A 68 14.90 -10.19 -13.88
C PRO A 68 14.34 -11.48 -13.24
N GLU A 69 15.16 -12.18 -12.45
CA GLU A 69 14.84 -13.43 -11.76
C GLU A 69 13.89 -13.26 -10.57
N ASN A 70 13.74 -12.04 -10.02
CA ASN A 70 12.72 -11.80 -9.01
C ASN A 70 11.32 -11.99 -9.62
N ILE A 71 10.47 -12.77 -8.96
CA ILE A 71 9.11 -13.02 -9.42
C ILE A 71 8.15 -12.13 -8.64
N VAL A 72 7.20 -11.51 -9.35
CA VAL A 72 6.08 -10.80 -8.73
C VAL A 72 4.82 -11.65 -8.91
N VAL A 73 4.20 -12.06 -7.81
CA VAL A 73 2.92 -12.76 -7.85
C VAL A 73 1.83 -11.85 -7.31
N MET A 74 0.92 -11.44 -8.18
CA MET A 74 -0.26 -10.66 -7.85
C MET A 74 -1.48 -11.57 -7.81
N MET A 75 -2.22 -11.59 -6.70
CA MET A 75 -3.43 -12.41 -6.56
C MET A 75 -4.57 -11.64 -5.91
N THR A 76 -5.78 -11.94 -6.39
CA THR A 76 -7.05 -11.61 -5.75
C THR A 76 -7.52 -12.74 -4.83
N GLY A 77 -8.47 -12.44 -3.93
CA GLY A 77 -9.19 -13.47 -3.17
C GLY A 77 -10.53 -13.85 -3.80
N PRO A 78 -11.18 -14.96 -3.38
CA PRO A 78 -12.49 -15.39 -3.89
C PRO A 78 -13.65 -14.42 -3.59
N LEU A 79 -13.48 -13.53 -2.61
CA LEU A 79 -14.47 -12.46 -2.33
C LEU A 79 -14.29 -11.24 -3.24
N THR A 80 -13.20 -11.16 -4.00
CA THR A 80 -12.88 -9.99 -4.82
C THR A 80 -13.81 -9.92 -6.03
N GLY A 81 -14.41 -8.77 -6.25
CA GLY A 81 -15.32 -8.55 -7.38
C GLY A 81 -16.65 -9.28 -7.28
N ASN A 82 -17.03 -9.73 -6.07
CA ASN A 82 -18.18 -10.61 -5.96
C ASN A 82 -19.54 -9.93 -6.18
N GLY A 83 -19.62 -8.62 -5.99
CA GLY A 83 -20.84 -7.87 -6.23
C GLY A 83 -21.86 -7.88 -5.06
N PHE A 84 -21.57 -8.57 -3.96
CA PHE A 84 -22.55 -8.85 -2.92
C PHE A 84 -22.07 -8.51 -1.51
N THR A 85 -20.76 -8.55 -1.23
CA THR A 85 -20.22 -8.23 0.10
C THR A 85 -19.43 -6.92 0.09
N PRO A 86 -19.60 -6.05 1.09
CA PRO A 86 -18.77 -4.86 1.22
C PRO A 86 -17.28 -5.17 1.27
N GLY A 87 -16.45 -4.34 0.62
CA GLY A 87 -14.99 -4.42 0.77
C GLY A 87 -14.31 -5.58 0.02
N GLY A 88 -15.04 -6.38 -0.76
CA GLY A 88 -14.50 -7.42 -1.64
C GLY A 88 -13.72 -6.86 -2.84
N THR A 89 -12.64 -6.14 -2.57
CA THR A 89 -11.91 -5.30 -3.55
C THR A 89 -10.39 -5.50 -3.54
N LYS A 90 -9.90 -6.33 -2.62
CA LYS A 90 -8.47 -6.42 -2.31
C LYS A 90 -7.73 -7.25 -3.35
N MET A 91 -6.53 -6.79 -3.69
CA MET A 91 -5.49 -7.59 -4.33
C MET A 91 -4.19 -7.45 -3.54
N THR A 92 -3.30 -8.42 -3.69
CA THR A 92 -1.96 -8.35 -3.09
C THR A 92 -0.87 -8.82 -4.04
N ALA A 93 0.28 -8.16 -3.98
CA ALA A 93 1.48 -8.48 -4.72
C ALA A 93 2.56 -8.93 -3.72
N VAL A 94 3.19 -10.06 -3.98
CA VAL A 94 4.35 -10.57 -3.21
C VAL A 94 5.55 -10.77 -4.13
N TYR A 95 6.73 -10.51 -3.60
CA TYR A 95 8.01 -10.50 -4.31
C TYR A 95 9.17 -10.51 -3.32
N LEU A 96 10.41 -10.73 -3.78
CA LEU A 96 11.59 -10.47 -2.95
C LEU A 96 11.77 -8.95 -2.77
N SER A 97 11.87 -8.46 -1.53
CA SER A 97 11.84 -7.02 -1.24
C SER A 97 13.20 -6.33 -1.47
N PRO A 98 13.25 -5.26 -2.28
CA PRO A 98 14.43 -4.40 -2.40
C PRO A 98 14.80 -3.62 -1.14
N LEU A 99 13.85 -3.45 -0.20
CA LEU A 99 14.09 -2.73 1.03
C LEU A 99 14.98 -3.55 1.97
N THR A 100 14.62 -4.80 2.21
CA THR A 100 15.31 -5.71 3.15
C THR A 100 16.41 -6.52 2.48
N GLY A 101 16.26 -6.83 1.19
CA GLY A 101 17.23 -7.59 0.40
C GLY A 101 17.15 -9.11 0.56
N ASN A 102 16.52 -9.60 1.63
CA ASN A 102 16.49 -11.03 1.98
C ASN A 102 15.13 -11.52 2.51
N THR A 103 14.13 -10.64 2.64
CA THR A 103 12.77 -11.01 3.02
C THR A 103 11.77 -10.63 1.94
N LEU A 104 10.57 -11.21 2.04
CA LEU A 104 9.52 -10.98 1.06
C LEU A 104 8.81 -9.65 1.33
N GLY A 105 8.61 -8.90 0.26
CA GLY A 105 7.74 -7.73 0.23
C GLY A 105 6.29 -8.16 0.06
N ARG A 106 5.38 -7.38 0.62
CA ARG A 106 3.94 -7.55 0.42
C ARG A 106 3.26 -6.21 0.25
N GLY A 107 2.83 -5.93 -0.97
CA GLY A 107 1.90 -4.84 -1.25
C GLY A 107 0.46 -5.35 -1.20
N ALA A 108 -0.46 -4.60 -0.62
CA ALA A 108 -1.89 -4.87 -0.72
C ALA A 108 -2.61 -3.57 -1.09
N THR A 109 -3.47 -3.65 -2.09
CA THR A 109 -4.27 -2.51 -2.55
C THR A 109 -5.74 -2.87 -2.65
N SER A 110 -6.58 -1.86 -2.78
CA SER A 110 -8.06 -1.91 -2.81
C SER A 110 -8.57 -1.15 -4.04
N GLY A 111 -9.87 -0.90 -4.11
CA GLY A 111 -10.47 -0.03 -5.12
C GLY A 111 -11.31 -0.82 -6.10
N TYR A 112 -10.97 -0.68 -7.37
CA TYR A 112 -11.65 -1.31 -8.49
C TYR A 112 -10.70 -2.19 -9.30
N TRP A 113 -9.40 -1.92 -9.31
CA TRP A 113 -8.45 -2.65 -10.15
C TRP A 113 -8.50 -4.18 -9.97
N GLY A 114 -8.44 -4.68 -8.72
CA GLY A 114 -8.51 -6.13 -8.46
C GLY A 114 -9.86 -6.76 -8.87
N THR A 115 -10.94 -5.98 -8.84
CA THR A 115 -12.25 -6.40 -9.35
C THR A 115 -12.27 -6.45 -10.87
N TYR A 116 -11.62 -5.52 -11.55
CA TYR A 116 -11.56 -5.50 -13.01
C TYR A 116 -10.59 -6.55 -13.56
N LEU A 117 -9.56 -6.95 -12.80
CA LEU A 117 -8.76 -8.13 -13.13
C LEU A 117 -9.62 -9.41 -13.15
N LYS A 118 -10.47 -9.61 -12.14
CA LYS A 118 -11.47 -10.69 -12.13
C LYS A 118 -12.41 -10.57 -13.33
N ALA A 119 -12.85 -9.35 -13.63
CA ALA A 119 -13.77 -9.11 -14.72
C ALA A 119 -13.16 -9.34 -16.11
N ALA A 120 -11.84 -9.17 -16.24
CA ALA A 120 -11.09 -9.58 -17.42
C ALA A 120 -10.93 -11.11 -17.51
N GLY A 121 -11.16 -11.87 -16.43
CA GLY A 121 -11.11 -13.33 -16.45
C GLY A 121 -9.98 -13.95 -15.64
N TYR A 122 -9.24 -13.16 -14.85
CA TYR A 122 -8.07 -13.66 -14.13
C TYR A 122 -8.21 -13.51 -12.61
N ASP A 123 -7.71 -14.49 -11.86
CA ASP A 123 -7.56 -14.42 -10.41
C ASP A 123 -6.25 -13.77 -10.00
N GLY A 124 -5.26 -13.72 -10.89
CA GLY A 124 -3.95 -13.16 -10.62
C GLY A 124 -3.04 -13.06 -11.83
N ILE A 125 -1.86 -12.50 -11.60
CA ILE A 125 -0.80 -12.29 -12.58
C ILE A 125 0.54 -12.73 -11.97
N ILE A 126 1.35 -13.48 -12.71
CA ILE A 126 2.73 -13.80 -12.37
C ILE A 126 3.63 -13.09 -13.36
N LEU A 127 4.56 -12.27 -12.87
CA LEU A 127 5.52 -11.54 -13.68
C LEU A 127 6.93 -12.06 -13.41
N ASN A 128 7.65 -12.41 -14.47
CA ASN A 128 9.08 -12.73 -14.43
C ASN A 128 9.81 -11.99 -15.56
N GLY A 129 11.15 -12.01 -15.51
CA GLY A 129 11.97 -11.33 -16.50
C GLY A 129 11.95 -9.80 -16.34
N ALA A 130 12.51 -9.11 -17.34
CA ALA A 130 12.54 -7.66 -17.43
C ALA A 130 12.53 -7.22 -18.90
N ALA A 131 11.72 -6.24 -19.24
CA ALA A 131 11.62 -5.75 -20.61
C ALA A 131 12.86 -4.91 -21.00
N VAL A 132 13.18 -4.89 -22.30
CA VAL A 132 14.29 -4.09 -22.85
C VAL A 132 13.96 -2.59 -22.86
N LYS A 133 12.68 -2.24 -22.98
CA LYS A 133 12.17 -0.85 -22.96
C LYS A 133 10.94 -0.75 -22.04
N PRO A 134 10.52 0.46 -21.63
CA PRO A 134 9.26 0.64 -20.90
C PRO A 134 8.07 0.02 -21.63
N VAL A 135 7.32 -0.83 -20.92
CA VAL A 135 6.09 -1.45 -21.41
C VAL A 135 4.96 -1.31 -20.39
N TYR A 136 3.72 -1.49 -20.85
CA TYR A 136 2.57 -1.73 -19.99
C TYR A 136 1.84 -3.00 -20.45
N LEU A 137 1.27 -3.73 -19.49
CA LEU A 137 0.43 -4.89 -19.76
C LEU A 137 -1.00 -4.41 -19.91
N TYR A 138 -1.64 -4.72 -21.03
CA TYR A 138 -3.06 -4.46 -21.25
C TYR A 138 -3.81 -5.78 -21.26
N ILE A 139 -4.91 -5.84 -20.52
CA ILE A 139 -5.81 -6.99 -20.45
C ILE A 139 -7.23 -6.50 -20.71
N ASP A 140 -7.84 -7.00 -21.77
CA ASP A 140 -9.19 -6.62 -22.19
C ASP A 140 -10.04 -7.85 -22.49
N GLU A 141 -11.11 -8.04 -21.74
CA GLU A 141 -12.07 -9.15 -21.93
C GLU A 141 -11.46 -10.57 -21.96
N GLY A 142 -10.24 -10.71 -21.43
CA GLY A 142 -9.49 -11.98 -21.38
C GLY A 142 -8.38 -12.11 -22.40
N GLU A 143 -8.19 -11.11 -23.27
CA GLU A 143 -7.05 -11.02 -24.15
C GLU A 143 -5.98 -10.13 -23.51
N ALA A 144 -4.73 -10.57 -23.56
CA ALA A 144 -3.62 -9.86 -22.91
C ALA A 144 -2.47 -9.60 -23.88
N GLU A 145 -1.87 -8.42 -23.78
CA GLU A 145 -0.71 -8.05 -24.59
C GLU A 145 0.20 -7.02 -23.88
N LEU A 146 1.48 -7.02 -24.27
CA LEU A 146 2.44 -6.02 -23.84
C LEU A 146 2.55 -4.90 -24.88
N ARG A 147 2.31 -3.66 -24.45
CA ARG A 147 2.35 -2.47 -25.30
C ARG A 147 3.46 -1.51 -24.85
N ASP A 148 3.91 -0.65 -25.76
CA ASP A 148 4.94 0.34 -25.49
C ASP A 148 4.47 1.39 -24.46
N ALA A 149 5.30 1.69 -23.47
CA ALA A 149 4.99 2.68 -22.42
C ALA A 149 5.94 3.88 -22.40
N ALA A 150 6.74 4.11 -23.44
CA ALA A 150 7.75 5.16 -23.45
C ALA A 150 7.15 6.54 -23.19
N GLN A 151 5.98 6.82 -23.78
CA GLN A 151 5.26 8.09 -23.61
C GLN A 151 4.64 8.30 -22.21
N PHE A 152 4.57 7.26 -21.38
CA PHE A 152 4.06 7.35 -20.00
C PHE A 152 5.18 7.34 -18.97
N TRP A 153 6.39 6.93 -19.37
CA TRP A 153 7.55 6.93 -18.49
C TRP A 153 7.92 8.36 -18.08
N GLY A 154 8.15 8.59 -16.79
CA GLY A 154 8.37 9.91 -16.19
C GLY A 154 7.11 10.58 -15.68
N LEU A 155 5.90 10.13 -16.09
CA LEU A 155 4.65 10.69 -15.59
C LEU A 155 4.38 10.25 -14.15
N GLY A 156 3.77 11.16 -13.39
CA GLY A 156 3.11 10.86 -12.12
C GLY A 156 2.02 9.80 -12.26
N THR A 157 1.63 9.19 -11.14
CA THR A 157 0.61 8.14 -11.15
C THR A 157 -0.72 8.64 -11.70
N ARG A 158 -1.12 9.90 -11.44
CA ARG A 158 -2.44 10.41 -11.90
C ARG A 158 -2.51 10.52 -13.40
N ALA A 159 -1.56 11.26 -13.97
CA ALA A 159 -1.44 11.43 -15.41
C ALA A 159 -1.23 10.10 -16.13
N THR A 160 -0.57 9.12 -15.49
CA THR A 160 -0.46 7.77 -16.03
C THR A 160 -1.82 7.08 -16.13
N GLU A 161 -2.65 7.11 -15.07
CA GLU A 161 -3.97 6.50 -15.10
C GLU A 161 -4.88 7.15 -16.16
N ASP A 162 -4.92 8.48 -16.20
CA ASP A 162 -5.75 9.24 -17.16
C ASP A 162 -5.35 8.93 -18.61
N ARG A 163 -4.07 9.13 -18.93
CA ARG A 163 -3.60 8.96 -20.31
C ARG A 163 -3.67 7.52 -20.78
N LEU A 164 -3.52 6.54 -19.90
CA LEU A 164 -3.67 5.13 -20.29
C LEU A 164 -5.12 4.78 -20.61
N ARG A 165 -6.10 5.29 -19.85
CA ARG A 165 -7.53 5.12 -20.16
C ARG A 165 -7.89 5.73 -21.52
N ASP A 166 -7.40 6.94 -21.79
CA ASP A 166 -7.59 7.60 -23.08
C ASP A 166 -6.94 6.77 -24.21
N THR A 167 -5.71 6.30 -24.00
CA THR A 167 -4.94 5.56 -25.02
C THR A 167 -5.57 4.22 -25.36
N VAL A 168 -6.14 3.51 -24.38
CA VAL A 168 -6.81 2.22 -24.64
C VAL A 168 -8.26 2.42 -25.12
N GLY A 169 -8.80 3.63 -25.08
CA GLY A 169 -10.17 3.92 -25.51
C GLY A 169 -11.26 3.49 -24.51
N HIS A 170 -10.89 3.10 -23.30
CA HIS A 170 -11.82 2.65 -22.24
C HIS A 170 -11.70 3.54 -21.01
N GLN A 171 -12.62 4.49 -20.87
CA GLN A 171 -12.68 5.41 -19.72
C GLN A 171 -12.98 4.70 -18.39
N ASP A 172 -13.56 3.51 -18.44
CA ASP A 172 -13.81 2.67 -17.27
C ASP A 172 -12.73 1.60 -17.05
N ALA A 173 -11.69 1.53 -17.87
CA ALA A 173 -10.53 0.67 -17.57
C ALA A 173 -9.88 1.09 -16.25
N LYS A 174 -9.25 0.11 -15.59
CA LYS A 174 -8.56 0.33 -14.31
C LYS A 174 -7.07 0.14 -14.50
N VAL A 175 -6.30 1.04 -13.91
CA VAL A 175 -4.86 1.12 -14.10
C VAL A 175 -4.17 0.91 -12.76
N LEU A 176 -3.24 -0.04 -12.71
CA LEU A 176 -2.26 -0.18 -11.64
C LEU A 176 -0.92 0.26 -12.20
N CYS A 177 -0.30 1.28 -11.64
CA CYS A 177 0.91 1.88 -12.20
C CYS A 177 1.98 2.18 -11.14
N ILE A 178 3.15 2.58 -11.64
CA ILE A 178 4.23 3.16 -10.84
C ILE A 178 4.41 4.64 -11.19
N GLY A 179 4.78 5.44 -10.19
CA GLY A 179 5.23 6.82 -10.41
C GLY A 179 6.75 6.90 -10.66
N PRO A 180 7.30 8.12 -10.79
CA PRO A 180 8.72 8.37 -10.99
C PRO A 180 9.62 7.69 -9.94
N ALA A 181 9.14 7.50 -8.71
CA ALA A 181 9.89 6.77 -7.68
C ALA A 181 10.15 5.31 -8.07
N GLY A 182 9.17 4.64 -8.67
CA GLY A 182 9.30 3.26 -9.13
C GLY A 182 10.27 3.14 -10.29
N GLU A 183 10.13 4.02 -11.28
CA GLU A 183 10.99 4.09 -12.46
C GLU A 183 12.47 4.27 -12.11
N ASN A 184 12.74 5.03 -11.05
CA ASN A 184 14.10 5.28 -10.55
C ASN A 184 14.56 4.25 -9.49
N LEU A 185 13.79 3.20 -9.22
CA LEU A 185 14.13 2.15 -8.26
C LEU A 185 14.31 2.68 -6.82
N ASN A 186 13.49 3.67 -6.44
CA ASN A 186 13.39 4.08 -5.06
C ASN A 186 12.83 2.91 -4.23
N ARG A 187 13.52 2.50 -3.16
CA ARG A 187 13.11 1.33 -2.34
C ARG A 187 11.78 1.55 -1.62
N ALA A 188 11.33 2.78 -1.45
CA ALA A 188 10.02 3.11 -0.92
C ALA A 188 8.94 3.24 -2.02
N ALA A 189 9.25 2.91 -3.28
CA ALA A 189 8.29 3.07 -4.36
C ALA A 189 7.10 2.11 -4.25
N MET A 190 5.90 2.64 -4.47
CA MET A 190 4.64 1.93 -4.34
C MET A 190 4.02 1.60 -5.69
N LEU A 191 3.07 0.68 -5.66
CA LEU A 191 2.09 0.52 -6.73
C LEU A 191 0.89 1.42 -6.43
N ALA A 192 0.33 2.08 -7.44
CA ALA A 192 -0.80 2.98 -7.31
C ALA A 192 -1.95 2.56 -8.25
N ASN A 193 -3.18 2.70 -7.79
CA ASN A 193 -4.38 2.54 -8.62
C ASN A 193 -5.54 3.37 -8.11
N ASP A 194 -6.50 3.64 -9.00
CA ASP A 194 -7.75 4.33 -8.67
C ASP A 194 -7.52 5.69 -7.99
N TYR A 195 -6.46 6.41 -8.37
CA TYR A 195 -6.00 7.68 -7.80
C TYR A 195 -5.72 7.71 -6.30
N ASN A 196 -6.09 6.75 -5.49
CA ASN A 196 -5.96 6.88 -4.03
C ASN A 196 -5.63 5.59 -3.32
N HIS A 197 -5.45 4.50 -4.06
CA HIS A 197 -5.07 3.22 -3.50
C HIS A 197 -3.61 2.92 -3.81
N PHE A 198 -2.89 2.55 -2.77
CA PHE A 198 -1.46 2.31 -2.85
C PHE A 198 -1.10 0.99 -2.17
N ALA A 199 -0.28 0.20 -2.86
CA ALA A 199 0.39 -0.96 -2.31
C ALA A 199 1.84 -0.59 -1.99
N ALA A 200 2.09 -0.37 -0.70
CA ALA A 200 3.39 -0.07 -0.12
C ALA A 200 4.38 -1.26 -0.19
N HIS A 201 5.57 -1.10 0.41
CA HIS A 201 6.60 -2.15 0.56
C HIS A 201 7.42 -2.48 -0.71
N SER A 202 7.78 -1.46 -1.49
CA SER A 202 8.76 -1.52 -2.61
C SER A 202 8.28 -2.10 -3.93
N GLY A 203 7.00 -2.45 -4.07
CA GLY A 203 6.48 -3.07 -5.29
C GLY A 203 6.69 -2.21 -6.54
N GLY A 204 6.64 -0.88 -6.39
CA GLY A 204 6.91 0.05 -7.48
C GLY A 204 8.35 -0.03 -7.99
N ALA A 205 9.32 -0.30 -7.10
CA ALA A 205 10.73 -0.44 -7.47
C ALA A 205 10.96 -1.73 -8.26
N VAL A 206 10.27 -2.81 -7.88
CA VAL A 206 10.36 -4.10 -8.57
C VAL A 206 9.74 -4.01 -9.96
N LEU A 207 8.58 -3.36 -10.11
CA LEU A 207 8.00 -3.12 -11.43
C LEU A 207 8.88 -2.20 -12.29
N GLY A 208 9.46 -1.16 -11.68
CA GLY A 208 10.41 -0.28 -12.35
C GLY A 208 11.66 -1.01 -12.86
N SER A 209 12.23 -1.94 -12.07
CA SER A 209 13.41 -2.70 -12.50
C SER A 209 13.13 -3.65 -13.66
N LYS A 210 11.86 -4.04 -13.81
CA LYS A 210 11.35 -4.83 -14.92
C LYS A 210 10.88 -4.00 -16.12
N LYS A 211 10.98 -2.67 -16.02
CA LYS A 211 10.47 -1.67 -16.99
C LYS A 211 8.97 -1.79 -17.28
N LEU A 212 8.19 -2.28 -16.30
CA LEU A 212 6.73 -2.35 -16.39
C LEU A 212 6.12 -1.10 -15.76
N LYS A 213 5.64 -0.16 -16.59
CA LYS A 213 5.04 1.10 -16.15
C LYS A 213 3.67 0.90 -15.51
N ALA A 214 2.85 0.03 -16.10
CA ALA A 214 1.48 -0.15 -15.66
C ALA A 214 0.90 -1.51 -16.09
N ILE A 215 -0.21 -1.87 -15.45
CA ILE A 215 -1.12 -2.94 -15.84
C ILE A 215 -2.52 -2.35 -15.94
N VAL A 216 -3.06 -2.33 -17.16
CA VAL A 216 -4.38 -1.80 -17.50
C VAL A 216 -5.33 -2.98 -17.68
N VAL A 217 -6.46 -2.95 -16.99
CA VAL A 217 -7.46 -4.04 -17.02
C VAL A 217 -8.84 -3.49 -17.36
N HIS A 218 -9.52 -4.14 -18.29
CA HIS A 218 -10.92 -3.93 -18.63
C HIS A 218 -11.61 -5.28 -18.81
N GLY A 219 -12.89 -5.36 -18.41
CA GLY A 219 -13.65 -6.58 -18.57
C GLY A 219 -14.99 -6.55 -17.83
N THR A 220 -15.89 -7.44 -18.26
CA THR A 220 -17.29 -7.47 -17.80
C THR A 220 -17.68 -8.77 -17.11
N LYS A 221 -16.82 -9.81 -17.13
CA LYS A 221 -17.10 -11.12 -16.53
C LYS A 221 -17.29 -11.02 -15.02
N ARG A 222 -17.95 -12.02 -14.43
CA ARG A 222 -18.10 -12.15 -12.98
C ARG A 222 -17.87 -13.61 -12.58
N PRO A 223 -17.26 -13.88 -11.41
CA PRO A 223 -17.07 -15.24 -10.98
C PRO A 223 -18.42 -15.90 -10.66
N SER A 224 -18.47 -17.23 -10.81
CA SER A 224 -19.64 -18.02 -10.42
C SER A 224 -19.67 -18.21 -8.90
N TYR A 225 -20.86 -18.47 -8.34
CA TYR A 225 -21.00 -18.75 -6.90
C TYR A 225 -21.81 -20.02 -6.69
N ARG A 226 -21.39 -20.84 -5.74
CA ARG A 226 -22.09 -22.08 -5.39
C ARG A 226 -23.48 -21.83 -4.80
N ASP A 227 -23.62 -20.83 -3.93
CA ASP A 227 -24.88 -20.44 -3.30
C ASP A 227 -24.98 -18.90 -3.26
N LYS A 228 -25.51 -18.33 -4.34
CA LYS A 228 -25.62 -16.87 -4.51
C LYS A 228 -26.58 -16.24 -3.50
N ALA A 229 -27.67 -16.92 -3.15
CA ALA A 229 -28.67 -16.39 -2.22
C ALA A 229 -28.09 -16.20 -0.82
N LYS A 230 -27.36 -17.20 -0.29
CA LYS A 230 -26.68 -17.06 1.01
C LYS A 230 -25.58 -16.01 1.00
N LEU A 231 -24.85 -15.86 -0.11
CA LEU A 231 -23.84 -14.82 -0.24
C LEU A 231 -24.47 -13.42 -0.20
N VAL A 232 -25.60 -13.23 -0.87
CA VAL A 232 -26.37 -11.98 -0.84
C VAL A 232 -26.86 -11.68 0.57
N ASP A 233 -27.47 -12.65 1.27
CA ASP A 233 -27.90 -12.50 2.67
C ASP A 233 -26.72 -12.10 3.59
N ALA A 234 -25.60 -12.81 3.48
CA ALA A 234 -24.40 -12.49 4.26
C ALA A 234 -23.88 -11.08 3.98
N GLY A 235 -23.89 -10.67 2.71
CA GLY A 235 -23.55 -9.32 2.30
C GLY A 235 -24.47 -8.25 2.89
N TRP A 236 -25.78 -8.50 2.94
CA TRP A 236 -26.76 -7.61 3.57
C TRP A 236 -26.55 -7.48 5.07
N ARG A 237 -26.33 -8.61 5.77
CA ARG A 237 -26.01 -8.59 7.21
C ARG A 237 -24.73 -7.81 7.49
N TRP A 238 -23.69 -7.97 6.66
CA TRP A 238 -22.46 -7.19 6.79
C TRP A 238 -22.72 -5.69 6.57
N ARG A 239 -23.45 -5.30 5.52
CA ARG A 239 -23.78 -3.88 5.26
C ARG A 239 -24.44 -3.19 6.45
N LYS A 240 -25.37 -3.86 7.13
CA LYS A 240 -26.07 -3.31 8.31
C LYS A 240 -25.14 -3.01 9.50
N LEU A 241 -23.96 -3.64 9.57
CA LEU A 241 -22.99 -3.45 10.64
C LEU A 241 -21.89 -2.43 10.29
N LEU A 242 -21.84 -1.94 9.06
CA LEU A 242 -20.82 -0.98 8.62
C LEU A 242 -21.24 0.44 8.97
N GLU A 243 -20.44 1.09 9.81
CA GLU A 243 -20.55 2.56 9.95
C GLU A 243 -19.99 3.23 8.70
N GLN A 244 -20.59 4.31 8.24
CA GLN A 244 -20.07 5.06 7.11
C GLN A 244 -19.10 6.14 7.57
N HIS A 245 -18.12 6.48 6.74
CA HIS A 245 -17.38 7.71 6.92
C HIS A 245 -18.27 8.92 6.62
N ASP A 246 -17.92 10.04 7.24
CA ASP A 246 -18.65 11.29 7.15
C ASP A 246 -17.68 12.41 6.74
N VAL A 247 -18.20 13.35 5.94
CA VAL A 247 -17.45 14.49 5.41
C VAL A 247 -16.97 15.41 6.53
N LYS A 248 -17.82 15.68 7.54
CA LYS A 248 -17.45 16.58 8.65
C LYS A 248 -16.23 16.06 9.39
N LYS A 249 -16.16 14.74 9.63
CA LYS A 249 -14.98 14.10 10.23
C LYS A 249 -13.72 14.27 9.39
N LYS A 250 -13.80 14.25 8.05
CA LYS A 250 -12.61 14.44 7.18
C LYS A 250 -12.04 15.84 7.31
N LYS A 251 -12.91 16.85 7.45
CA LYS A 251 -12.53 18.26 7.61
C LYS A 251 -11.91 18.61 8.97
N THR A 252 -11.96 17.70 9.96
CA THR A 252 -11.42 17.94 11.30
C THR A 252 -10.40 16.88 11.73
N LYS A 253 -9.98 15.99 10.82
CA LYS A 253 -9.10 14.87 11.16
C LYS A 253 -7.64 15.30 11.16
N TYR A 254 -6.93 14.99 12.24
CA TYR A 254 -5.53 15.34 12.49
C TYR A 254 -4.51 14.41 11.84
N GLY A 255 -4.96 13.42 11.05
CA GLY A 255 -4.10 12.36 10.52
C GLY A 255 -4.41 11.00 11.16
N HIS A 256 -3.49 10.04 11.04
CA HIS A 256 -3.69 8.70 11.59
C HIS A 256 -3.39 8.68 13.10
N GLY A 257 -2.36 9.38 13.54
CA GLY A 257 -1.96 9.45 14.95
C GLY A 257 -3.02 9.99 15.91
N GLU A 258 -4.06 10.66 15.42
CA GLU A 258 -5.24 11.06 16.20
C GLU A 258 -5.90 9.89 16.93
N ALA A 259 -5.97 8.72 16.28
CA ALA A 259 -6.54 7.51 16.89
C ALA A 259 -5.74 7.02 18.11
N TRP A 260 -4.51 7.49 18.28
CA TRP A 260 -3.65 7.20 19.42
C TRP A 260 -3.45 8.41 20.35
N GLY A 261 -4.07 9.55 20.06
CA GLY A 261 -3.85 10.80 20.78
C GLY A 261 -2.41 11.33 20.67
N ALA A 262 -1.66 10.92 19.64
CA ALA A 262 -0.25 11.26 19.46
C ALA A 262 0.12 11.38 17.97
N LEU A 263 0.59 12.55 17.55
CA LEU A 263 1.09 12.80 16.19
C LEU A 263 2.60 12.90 16.16
N ASN A 264 3.26 12.20 15.25
CA ASN A 264 4.68 12.38 15.04
C ASN A 264 4.98 13.80 14.51
N ASN A 265 5.83 14.52 15.25
CA ASN A 265 6.23 15.88 14.91
C ASN A 265 7.73 16.09 15.16
N LEU A 266 8.38 16.88 14.29
CA LEU A 266 9.81 17.22 14.34
C LEU A 266 10.72 16.00 14.53
N ASN A 267 10.57 15.00 13.64
CA ASN A 267 11.24 13.69 13.74
C ASN A 267 10.95 12.95 15.06
N TRP A 268 9.66 12.80 15.40
CA TRP A 268 9.19 12.12 16.61
C TRP A 268 9.65 12.74 17.95
N ARG A 269 10.18 13.98 17.94
CA ARG A 269 10.57 14.70 19.16
C ARG A 269 9.37 15.29 19.91
N SER A 270 8.23 15.42 19.24
CA SER A 270 6.96 15.82 19.84
C SER A 270 5.84 14.88 19.39
N THR A 271 4.84 14.73 20.26
CA THR A 271 3.60 13.98 20.02
C THR A 271 2.35 14.88 20.03
N GLU A 272 2.52 16.20 20.07
CA GLU A 272 1.44 17.14 20.34
C GLU A 272 0.40 17.20 19.21
N LEU A 273 -0.87 17.23 19.59
CA LEU A 273 -1.99 17.55 18.70
C LEU A 273 -2.41 19.00 18.95
N SER A 274 -2.04 19.89 18.03
CA SER A 274 -2.39 21.31 18.04
C SER A 274 -3.33 21.68 16.88
N PRO A 275 -4.36 22.54 17.09
CA PRO A 275 -5.26 23.03 16.02
C PRO A 275 -4.54 23.59 14.79
N ALA A 276 -3.29 24.03 14.93
CA ALA A 276 -2.46 24.45 13.81
C ALA A 276 -2.28 23.36 12.74
N HIS A 277 -2.24 22.07 13.11
CA HIS A 277 -2.05 20.95 12.16
C HIS A 277 -3.14 20.86 11.11
N ILE A 278 -4.38 21.17 11.47
CA ILE A 278 -5.56 21.05 10.59
C ILE A 278 -6.13 22.40 10.16
N LYS A 279 -5.40 23.49 10.36
CA LYS A 279 -5.85 24.83 9.99
C LYS A 279 -6.23 24.87 8.50
N GLY A 280 -7.45 25.33 8.23
CA GLY A 280 -8.01 25.48 6.88
C GLY A 280 -8.68 24.24 6.31
N PHE A 281 -8.69 23.09 7.02
CA PHE A 281 -9.33 21.87 6.53
C PHE A 281 -10.86 21.99 6.43
N ASP A 282 -11.46 22.81 7.30
CA ASP A 282 -12.88 23.13 7.32
C ASP A 282 -13.34 23.90 6.08
N GLN A 283 -12.44 24.65 5.46
CA GLN A 283 -12.67 25.43 4.23
C GLN A 283 -12.59 24.59 2.96
N ASN A 284 -12.07 23.36 3.02
CA ASN A 284 -11.90 22.51 1.84
C ASN A 284 -13.23 21.91 1.39
N ASP A 285 -13.44 21.79 0.09
CA ASP A 285 -14.55 21.00 -0.44
C ASP A 285 -14.15 19.52 -0.44
N VAL A 286 -15.01 18.63 0.06
CA VAL A 286 -14.68 17.22 0.31
C VAL A 286 -15.77 16.31 -0.20
N VAL A 287 -15.38 15.35 -1.04
CA VAL A 287 -16.27 14.36 -1.63
C VAL A 287 -15.80 12.96 -1.26
N LEU A 288 -16.66 12.17 -0.61
CA LEU A 288 -16.34 10.77 -0.31
C LEU A 288 -16.48 9.90 -1.57
N ARG A 289 -15.60 8.91 -1.70
CA ARG A 289 -15.58 7.95 -2.80
C ARG A 289 -15.71 6.52 -2.28
N PRO A 290 -16.51 5.67 -2.92
CA PRO A 290 -16.54 4.24 -2.61
C PRO A 290 -15.38 3.51 -3.29
N CYS A 291 -14.90 2.43 -2.67
CA CYS A 291 -14.32 1.32 -3.44
C CYS A 291 -15.45 0.51 -4.07
N PHE A 292 -15.15 -0.44 -4.97
CA PHE A 292 -16.16 -1.28 -5.60
C PHE A 292 -17.19 -1.83 -4.59
N GLN A 293 -18.42 -1.32 -4.71
CA GLN A 293 -19.58 -1.63 -3.87
C GLN A 293 -19.37 -1.60 -2.35
N CYS A 294 -18.46 -0.76 -1.87
CA CYS A 294 -18.19 -0.62 -0.45
C CYS A 294 -18.96 0.56 0.14
N ALA A 295 -19.93 0.26 1.03
CA ALA A 295 -20.73 1.27 1.70
C ALA A 295 -19.97 2.08 2.79
N ARG A 296 -18.70 1.74 3.08
CA ARG A 296 -17.89 2.39 4.12
C ARG A 296 -17.43 3.80 3.72
N LEU A 297 -17.29 4.10 2.42
CA LEU A 297 -16.94 5.44 1.87
C LEU A 297 -15.65 6.05 2.44
N CYS A 298 -14.59 5.26 2.66
CA CYS A 298 -13.36 5.76 3.27
C CYS A 298 -12.50 6.67 2.37
N PRO A 299 -12.29 6.34 1.09
CA PRO A 299 -11.60 7.21 0.15
C PRO A 299 -12.33 8.53 -0.03
N TRP A 300 -11.61 9.58 -0.39
CA TRP A 300 -12.15 10.92 -0.48
C TRP A 300 -11.26 11.79 -1.37
N ASP A 301 -11.92 12.66 -2.11
CA ASP A 301 -11.27 13.73 -2.84
C ASP A 301 -11.47 15.03 -2.04
N ALA A 302 -10.55 15.98 -2.22
CA ALA A 302 -10.72 17.32 -1.69
C ALA A 302 -10.17 18.39 -2.61
N THR A 303 -10.83 19.54 -2.63
CA THR A 303 -10.31 20.76 -3.26
C THR A 303 -9.90 21.73 -2.17
N ILE A 304 -8.65 22.19 -2.19
CA ILE A 304 -8.12 23.13 -1.18
C ILE A 304 -8.88 24.46 -1.27
N GLY A 305 -9.51 24.89 -0.18
CA GLY A 305 -10.36 26.08 -0.14
C GLY A 305 -9.61 27.39 0.14
N GLU A 306 -8.45 27.33 0.79
CA GLU A 306 -7.69 28.50 1.22
C GLU A 306 -6.17 28.30 1.23
N GLY A 307 -5.44 29.41 1.34
CA GLY A 307 -3.98 29.44 1.45
C GLY A 307 -3.27 29.29 0.10
N ARG A 308 -1.95 29.06 0.17
CA ARG A 308 -1.03 29.04 -0.98
C ARG A 308 -1.41 28.04 -2.08
N HIS A 309 -2.09 26.96 -1.73
CA HIS A 309 -2.41 25.85 -2.65
C HIS A 309 -3.91 25.79 -3.00
N LYS A 310 -4.65 26.89 -2.82
CA LYS A 310 -6.09 26.97 -3.12
C LYS A 310 -6.40 26.51 -4.54
N GLY A 311 -7.45 25.71 -4.69
CA GLY A 311 -7.89 25.15 -5.97
C GLY A 311 -7.25 23.82 -6.35
N THR A 312 -6.24 23.34 -5.61
CA THR A 312 -5.63 22.03 -5.87
C THR A 312 -6.61 20.92 -5.54
N LEU A 313 -6.84 20.02 -6.50
CA LEU A 313 -7.59 18.77 -6.31
C LEU A 313 -6.66 17.69 -5.73
N LEU A 314 -7.15 16.96 -4.74
CA LEU A 314 -6.41 15.97 -3.97
C LEU A 314 -7.16 14.64 -3.91
N HIS A 315 -6.44 13.52 -3.86
CA HIS A 315 -7.00 12.18 -3.86
C HIS A 315 -6.43 11.33 -2.74
N PHE A 316 -7.27 10.95 -1.77
CA PHE A 316 -6.84 10.25 -0.57
C PHE A 316 -7.64 9.00 -0.26
N ASN A 317 -6.97 8.04 0.36
CA ASN A 317 -7.62 6.86 0.91
C ASN A 317 -8.19 7.14 2.32
N ALA A 318 -8.67 6.08 2.97
CA ALA A 318 -9.05 6.02 4.38
C ALA A 318 -7.96 6.54 5.35
N GLY A 319 -6.70 6.35 4.97
CA GLY A 319 -5.52 6.54 5.81
C GLY A 319 -5.11 8.00 5.98
N GLY A 320 -4.86 8.42 7.22
CA GLY A 320 -4.30 9.74 7.55
C GLY A 320 -2.77 9.75 7.64
N GLU A 321 -2.11 8.62 7.39
CA GLU A 321 -0.66 8.42 7.55
C GLU A 321 0.17 9.31 6.62
N TRP A 322 -0.42 9.77 5.52
CA TRP A 322 0.19 10.73 4.61
C TRP A 322 0.35 12.11 5.27
N LEU A 323 -0.61 12.53 6.09
CA LEU A 323 -0.54 13.80 6.81
C LEU A 323 0.51 13.74 7.91
N ASP A 324 0.50 12.64 8.69
CA ASP A 324 1.49 12.31 9.72
C ASP A 324 2.94 12.46 9.21
N THR A 325 3.19 12.18 7.92
CA THR A 325 4.51 12.34 7.30
C THR A 325 4.99 13.78 7.28
N PHE A 326 4.11 14.71 6.93
CA PHE A 326 4.47 16.11 6.80
C PHE A 326 4.37 16.84 8.14
N PHE A 327 3.48 16.41 9.04
CA PHE A 327 3.54 16.82 10.45
C PHE A 327 4.90 16.45 11.07
N ASN A 328 5.49 15.29 10.72
CA ASN A 328 6.83 14.93 11.18
C ASN A 328 7.93 15.92 10.76
N LEU A 329 7.70 16.65 9.67
CA LEU A 329 8.61 17.68 9.15
C LEU A 329 8.23 19.09 9.62
N GLY A 330 7.26 19.22 10.53
CA GLY A 330 6.77 20.49 11.07
C GLY A 330 5.78 21.22 10.16
N ILE A 331 5.37 20.61 9.04
CA ILE A 331 4.47 21.22 8.05
C ILE A 331 3.03 21.04 8.49
N LYS A 332 2.19 22.06 8.34
CA LYS A 332 0.83 22.11 8.90
C LYS A 332 -0.21 22.60 7.90
N GLY A 333 -1.48 22.38 8.23
CA GLY A 333 -2.62 22.87 7.44
C GLY A 333 -2.64 22.35 6.02
N ASN A 334 -3.22 23.13 5.10
CA ASN A 334 -3.41 22.72 3.70
C ASN A 334 -2.11 22.41 2.94
N SER A 335 -0.95 22.88 3.39
CA SER A 335 0.35 22.48 2.81
C SER A 335 0.70 21.01 3.09
N ALA A 336 0.27 20.43 4.22
CA ALA A 336 0.44 19.01 4.48
C ALA A 336 -0.42 18.15 3.53
N LEU A 337 -1.64 18.60 3.22
CA LEU A 337 -2.52 17.97 2.24
C LEU A 337 -1.94 18.05 0.83
N TYR A 338 -1.44 19.21 0.43
CA TYR A 338 -0.77 19.40 -0.86
C TYR A 338 0.41 18.43 -1.05
N LEU A 339 1.32 18.36 -0.07
CA LEU A 339 2.47 17.45 -0.14
C LEU A 339 2.06 15.98 -0.06
N ALA A 340 0.95 15.66 0.63
CA ALA A 340 0.37 14.32 0.65
C ALA A 340 -0.15 13.89 -0.73
N GLU A 341 -0.73 14.79 -1.52
CA GLU A 341 -1.04 14.48 -2.92
C GLU A 341 0.24 14.33 -3.74
N ARG A 342 1.23 15.19 -3.53
CA ARG A 342 2.49 15.15 -4.28
C ARG A 342 3.28 13.86 -4.10
N ILE A 343 3.44 13.39 -2.86
CA ILE A 343 4.16 12.15 -2.55
C ILE A 343 3.44 10.91 -3.14
N ASN A 344 2.11 10.95 -3.15
CA ASN A 344 1.25 9.94 -3.75
C ASN A 344 1.43 9.91 -5.27
N ASP A 345 1.41 11.07 -5.93
CA ASP A 345 1.62 11.16 -7.38
C ASP A 345 3.03 10.69 -7.80
N LEU A 346 4.05 11.01 -7.00
CA LEU A 346 5.41 10.50 -7.18
C LEU A 346 5.54 8.99 -6.93
N GLY A 347 4.59 8.39 -6.20
CA GLY A 347 4.55 6.98 -5.87
C GLY A 347 5.52 6.57 -4.75
N ILE A 348 5.75 7.43 -3.75
CA ILE A 348 6.66 7.15 -2.62
C ILE A 348 5.86 6.80 -1.37
N GLU A 349 6.29 5.78 -0.63
CA GLU A 349 5.69 5.43 0.66
C GLU A 349 5.96 6.48 1.75
N CYS A 350 4.90 7.01 2.35
CA CYS A 350 4.90 8.07 3.37
C CYS A 350 5.86 7.78 4.51
N SER A 351 5.67 6.61 5.13
CA SER A 351 6.35 6.28 6.38
C SER A 351 7.86 6.20 6.21
N HIS A 352 8.32 5.75 5.05
CA HIS A 352 9.74 5.66 4.71
C HIS A 352 10.33 7.05 4.47
N PHE A 353 9.67 7.86 3.65
CA PHE A 353 10.08 9.23 3.39
C PHE A 353 10.12 10.05 4.69
N SER A 354 9.06 9.98 5.51
CA SER A 354 8.94 10.68 6.79
C SER A 354 10.14 10.47 7.70
N CYS A 355 10.58 9.21 7.86
CA CYS A 355 11.70 8.87 8.73
C CYS A 355 13.05 9.32 8.15
N GLY A 356 13.28 9.10 6.84
CA GLY A 356 14.52 9.51 6.19
C GLY A 356 14.68 11.04 6.15
N ALA A 357 13.62 11.75 5.75
CA ALA A 357 13.58 13.20 5.72
C ALA A 357 13.69 13.81 7.13
N GLY A 358 12.99 13.26 8.12
CA GLY A 358 13.06 13.75 9.51
C GLY A 358 14.49 13.71 10.07
N VAL A 359 15.23 12.62 9.82
CA VAL A 359 16.65 12.52 10.22
C VAL A 359 17.51 13.56 9.49
N ALA A 360 17.24 13.83 8.20
CA ALA A 360 17.99 14.82 7.46
C ALA A 360 17.75 16.25 7.97
N PHE A 361 16.50 16.60 8.28
CA PHE A 361 16.13 17.89 8.87
C PHE A 361 16.78 18.07 10.25
N GLU A 362 16.74 17.04 11.10
CA GLU A 362 17.38 17.10 12.41
C GLU A 362 18.92 17.18 12.33
N ALA A 363 19.53 16.47 11.37
CA ALA A 363 20.96 16.56 11.13
C ALA A 363 21.38 17.95 10.63
N TRP A 364 20.56 18.59 9.78
CA TRP A 364 20.76 19.96 9.34
C TRP A 364 20.65 20.96 10.50
N GLU A 365 19.57 20.87 11.30
CA GLU A 365 19.37 21.69 12.51
C GLU A 365 20.59 21.62 13.46
N LYS A 366 21.19 20.43 13.59
CA LYS A 366 22.35 20.19 14.45
C LYS A 366 23.71 20.51 13.80
N GLY A 367 23.74 21.02 12.57
CA GLY A 367 24.97 21.32 11.83
C GLY A 367 25.78 20.08 11.41
N LEU A 368 25.18 18.89 11.44
CA LEU A 368 25.80 17.62 11.02
C LEU A 368 25.65 17.35 9.51
N LEU A 369 24.75 18.07 8.86
CA LEU A 369 24.50 18.04 7.42
C LEU A 369 24.57 19.46 6.88
N GLY A 370 25.42 19.69 5.87
CA GLY A 370 25.61 21.00 5.26
C GLY A 370 25.26 21.06 3.77
N PRO A 371 25.36 22.26 3.16
CA PRO A 371 24.96 22.52 1.78
C PRO A 371 25.70 21.67 0.74
N GLU A 372 26.90 21.18 1.08
CA GLU A 372 27.72 20.31 0.24
C GLU A 372 27.05 18.95 -0.05
N LYS A 373 26.22 18.45 0.87
CA LYS A 373 25.48 17.19 0.69
C LYS A 373 24.02 17.38 0.29
N THR A 374 23.47 18.57 0.51
CA THR A 374 22.08 18.91 0.18
C THR A 374 21.93 19.65 -1.15
N ASN A 375 23.04 19.88 -1.88
CA ASN A 375 23.08 20.72 -3.08
C ASN A 375 22.51 22.13 -2.82
N GLY A 376 22.87 22.71 -1.67
CA GLY A 376 22.41 24.02 -1.23
C GLY A 376 20.98 24.08 -0.70
N LEU A 377 20.24 22.96 -0.67
CA LEU A 377 18.91 22.91 -0.07
C LEU A 377 19.01 23.03 1.46
N LYS A 378 18.36 24.04 2.03
CA LYS A 378 18.23 24.19 3.49
C LYS A 378 17.06 23.34 3.98
N LEU A 379 17.26 22.62 5.08
CA LEU A 379 16.25 21.72 5.63
C LEU A 379 15.73 22.26 6.96
N GLU A 380 14.83 23.23 6.88
CA GLU A 380 14.24 23.90 8.03
C GLU A 380 12.84 23.33 8.33
N TRP A 381 12.53 23.11 9.61
CA TRP A 381 11.22 22.55 10.00
C TRP A 381 10.07 23.46 9.58
N GLY A 382 9.04 22.86 8.97
CA GLY A 382 7.89 23.57 8.44
C GLY A 382 8.11 24.22 7.07
N ASP A 383 9.31 24.12 6.48
CA ASP A 383 9.58 24.62 5.13
C ASP A 383 8.95 23.68 4.08
N VAL A 384 7.86 24.17 3.47
CA VAL A 384 7.08 23.45 2.46
C VAL A 384 7.87 23.29 1.16
N ASP A 385 8.61 24.31 0.75
CA ASP A 385 9.36 24.31 -0.52
C ASP A 385 10.56 23.36 -0.43
N ALA A 386 11.23 23.35 0.72
CA ALA A 386 12.31 22.39 0.98
C ALA A 386 11.81 20.93 0.97
N ALA A 387 10.65 20.67 1.60
CA ALA A 387 10.05 19.34 1.62
C ALA A 387 9.59 18.89 0.23
N GLU A 388 9.00 19.78 -0.56
CA GLU A 388 8.61 19.51 -1.95
C GLU A 388 9.82 19.18 -2.81
N LYS A 389 10.87 20.00 -2.77
CA LYS A 389 12.11 19.73 -3.52
C LYS A 389 12.75 18.41 -3.08
N LEU A 390 12.72 18.11 -1.78
CA LEU A 390 13.23 16.84 -1.27
C LEU A 390 12.42 15.63 -1.77
N LEU A 391 11.10 15.74 -1.91
CA LEU A 391 10.27 14.70 -2.53
C LEU A 391 10.72 14.40 -3.96
N ASP A 392 10.95 15.45 -4.77
CA ASP A 392 11.42 15.29 -6.14
C ASP A 392 12.80 14.64 -6.23
N MET A 393 13.74 15.10 -5.38
CA MET A 393 15.06 14.49 -5.27
C MET A 393 14.99 13.03 -4.82
N ALA A 394 14.10 12.71 -3.88
CA ALA A 394 13.91 11.34 -3.40
C ALA A 394 13.30 10.43 -4.47
N ALA A 395 12.30 10.90 -5.22
CA ALA A 395 11.70 10.16 -6.32
C ALA A 395 12.75 9.78 -7.36
N ARG A 396 13.58 10.74 -7.78
CA ARG A 396 14.58 10.58 -8.85
C ARG A 396 15.95 10.11 -8.37
N ARG A 397 16.11 9.93 -7.04
CA ARG A 397 17.38 9.57 -6.38
C ARG A 397 18.53 10.52 -6.73
N GLU A 398 18.21 11.80 -6.79
CA GLU A 398 19.16 12.85 -7.13
C GLU A 398 20.06 13.22 -5.95
N GLY A 399 21.36 13.35 -6.24
CA GLY A 399 22.36 13.68 -5.24
C GLY A 399 22.47 12.67 -4.09
N TRP A 400 23.17 13.07 -3.04
CA TRP A 400 23.27 12.29 -1.82
C TRP A 400 21.94 12.29 -1.05
N LEU A 401 21.33 13.47 -0.91
CA LEU A 401 20.13 13.66 -0.11
C LEU A 401 18.92 12.89 -0.64
N GLY A 402 18.66 12.87 -1.96
CA GLY A 402 17.58 12.05 -2.53
C GLY A 402 17.80 10.54 -2.33
N LYS A 403 19.06 10.08 -2.42
CA LYS A 403 19.43 8.68 -2.11
C LYS A 403 19.36 8.34 -0.63
N PHE A 404 19.46 9.35 0.25
CA PHE A 404 19.37 9.21 1.71
C PHE A 404 17.91 9.18 2.17
N ALA A 405 17.08 10.13 1.72
CA ALA A 405 15.69 10.29 2.16
C ALA A 405 14.79 9.07 1.89
N ARG A 406 15.16 8.21 0.93
CA ARG A 406 14.48 6.93 0.66
C ARG A 406 14.77 5.81 1.67
N ARG A 407 15.81 5.96 2.51
CA ARG A 407 16.23 4.89 3.43
C ARG A 407 15.27 4.85 4.60
N ARG A 408 14.79 3.65 4.97
CA ARG A 408 14.29 3.44 6.32
C ARG A 408 15.43 3.78 7.29
N ALA A 409 15.15 4.49 8.36
CA ALA A 409 16.12 4.86 9.38
C ALA A 409 16.61 3.63 10.20
N GLU A 410 17.03 2.55 9.54
CA GLU A 410 17.72 1.42 10.17
C GLU A 410 19.16 1.79 10.55
N ALA A 411 19.68 2.94 10.10
CA ALA A 411 21.05 3.37 10.34
C ALA A 411 21.26 4.39 11.47
N THR A 412 20.22 5.02 12.02
CA THR A 412 20.38 6.11 13.03
C THR A 412 19.79 5.83 14.40
N CYS A 413 18.89 4.84 14.56
CA CYS A 413 18.46 4.39 15.90
C CYS A 413 19.40 3.34 16.53
N GLY A 414 20.43 2.89 15.82
CA GLY A 414 21.32 1.79 16.24
C GLY A 414 22.76 2.18 16.56
N SER A 415 23.19 3.41 16.32
CA SER A 415 24.60 3.82 16.43
C SER A 415 24.85 4.83 17.55
N ASP A 416 24.53 4.45 18.79
CA ASP A 416 25.34 4.91 19.93
C ASP A 416 25.29 3.87 21.07
N ARG A 417 25.94 2.72 20.84
CA ARG A 417 26.14 1.69 21.88
C ARG A 417 27.23 2.08 22.90
N ARG A 418 27.95 3.20 22.73
CA ARG A 418 29.09 3.55 23.59
C ARG A 418 28.80 4.61 24.66
N ARG A 419 27.62 5.25 24.68
CA ARG A 419 27.25 6.23 25.73
C ARG A 419 26.19 5.76 26.75
N ARG A 420 25.73 4.51 26.70
CA ARG A 420 24.73 3.98 27.65
C ARG A 420 25.29 3.27 28.89
N ALA A 421 26.61 3.26 29.06
CA ALA A 421 27.26 2.58 30.19
C ALA A 421 27.96 3.58 31.11
N GLN A 422 27.25 4.62 31.57
CA GLN A 422 27.61 5.38 32.77
C GLN A 422 26.48 6.34 33.08
N VAL A 423 25.70 5.99 34.12
CA VAL A 423 25.02 6.82 35.11
C VAL A 423 23.93 5.92 35.68
N GLY A 424 24.26 5.28 36.81
CA GLY A 424 23.28 4.58 37.63
C GLY A 424 22.34 5.58 38.27
N GLY A 425 21.04 5.28 38.24
CA GLY A 425 20.00 6.10 38.84
C GLY A 425 18.68 5.86 38.14
N ALA A 426 17.70 5.38 38.89
CA ALA A 426 16.37 5.03 38.42
C ALA A 426 15.75 6.10 37.51
N TYR A 427 15.35 5.72 36.29
CA TYR A 427 14.47 6.56 35.47
C TYR A 427 13.31 5.74 34.91
N GLN A 428 12.12 6.27 35.16
CA GLN A 428 10.82 5.73 34.79
C GLN A 428 10.77 5.32 33.30
N ARG A 429 10.15 4.17 33.05
CA ARG A 429 9.82 3.69 31.70
C ARG A 429 8.90 4.69 31.00
N ARG A 430 9.48 5.66 30.29
CA ARG A 430 8.77 6.43 29.27
C ARG A 430 8.64 5.55 28.03
N HIS A 431 7.42 5.08 27.78
CA HIS A 431 7.02 4.41 26.54
C HIS A 431 7.25 5.36 25.36
N SER A 432 8.40 5.25 24.73
CA SER A 432 8.75 5.89 23.47
C SER A 432 9.46 4.84 22.61
N GLY A 433 8.87 4.51 21.45
CA GLY A 433 9.49 3.65 20.43
C GLY A 433 8.85 2.28 20.16
N ASP A 434 7.96 1.74 21.01
CA ASP A 434 7.59 0.32 20.93
C ASP A 434 6.20 -0.04 20.37
N ALA A 435 5.39 0.94 19.94
CA ALA A 435 4.03 0.63 19.45
C ALA A 435 4.01 -0.06 18.08
N ARG A 436 5.02 0.13 17.22
CA ARG A 436 5.14 -0.59 15.93
C ARG A 436 6.07 -1.79 15.95
N VAL A 437 7.03 -1.86 16.89
CA VAL A 437 7.84 -3.08 17.08
C VAL A 437 7.00 -4.16 17.77
N ALA A 438 6.14 -3.83 18.73
CA ALA A 438 5.31 -4.82 19.41
C ALA A 438 4.21 -5.45 18.52
N SER A 439 3.71 -4.75 17.49
CA SER A 439 2.70 -5.33 16.58
C SER A 439 3.32 -6.15 15.45
N HIS A 440 4.48 -5.75 14.91
CA HIS A 440 5.19 -6.50 13.86
C HIS A 440 6.07 -7.64 14.40
N ALA A 441 6.60 -7.53 15.63
CA ALA A 441 7.36 -8.61 16.26
C ALA A 441 6.48 -9.79 16.68
N ARG A 442 5.19 -9.56 17.01
CA ARG A 442 4.24 -10.64 17.30
C ARG A 442 3.86 -11.47 16.07
N THR A 443 4.00 -10.91 14.86
CA THR A 443 3.74 -11.64 13.61
C THR A 443 4.98 -12.30 13.00
N ASN A 444 6.19 -11.86 13.35
CA ASN A 444 7.44 -12.40 12.77
C ASN A 444 8.27 -13.30 13.69
N VAL A 445 7.97 -13.43 14.99
CA VAL A 445 8.77 -14.25 15.94
C VAL A 445 8.00 -15.44 16.54
N ALA A 446 6.85 -15.81 15.98
CA ALA A 446 6.09 -16.99 16.44
C ALA A 446 6.23 -18.17 15.47
N ARG A 447 7.46 -18.58 15.12
CA ARG A 447 7.65 -19.85 14.40
C ARG A 447 9.03 -20.50 14.47
N THR A 448 9.72 -20.43 15.61
CA THR A 448 10.81 -21.38 15.92
C THR A 448 11.04 -21.45 17.43
N GLY A 449 10.78 -22.62 18.04
CA GLY A 449 11.41 -23.02 19.31
C GLY A 449 10.54 -22.97 20.58
N ARG A 450 10.23 -24.18 21.07
CA ARG A 450 9.74 -24.58 22.41
C ARG A 450 8.32 -24.16 22.85
N GLN A 451 7.46 -25.19 22.88
CA GLN A 451 6.27 -25.28 23.72
C GLN A 451 6.51 -24.75 25.14
N ARG A 452 5.66 -23.82 25.59
CA ARG A 452 5.14 -23.82 26.96
C ARG A 452 3.64 -23.54 26.91
N ARG A 453 2.88 -24.48 27.48
CA ARG A 453 1.43 -24.38 27.70
C ARG A 453 1.18 -23.19 28.63
N HIS A 454 0.25 -22.32 28.26
CA HIS A 454 -0.48 -21.49 29.23
C HIS A 454 -1.95 -21.50 28.86
N GLU A 455 -2.71 -22.21 29.67
CA GLU A 455 -4.17 -22.17 29.72
C GLU A 455 -4.63 -20.76 30.10
N THR A 456 -5.70 -20.28 29.46
CA THR A 456 -6.42 -19.06 29.87
C THR A 456 -7.78 -19.50 30.41
N PRO A 457 -8.20 -19.07 31.62
CA PRO A 457 -9.44 -19.53 32.21
C PRO A 457 -10.66 -18.89 31.53
N ARG A 458 -11.63 -19.74 31.18
CA ARG A 458 -12.97 -19.34 30.71
C ARG A 458 -13.76 -18.78 31.90
N ARG A 459 -14.22 -17.53 31.82
CA ARG A 459 -15.32 -17.03 32.67
C ARG A 459 -16.64 -17.32 31.97
N GLY A 460 -17.45 -18.17 32.59
CA GLY A 460 -18.81 -18.48 32.17
C GLY A 460 -19.76 -17.32 32.46
N PHE A 461 -20.70 -17.12 31.55
CA PHE A 461 -21.91 -16.33 31.76
C PHE A 461 -23.05 -17.33 31.96
N ASP A 462 -23.54 -17.45 33.20
CA ASP A 462 -24.79 -18.13 33.48
C ASP A 462 -25.93 -17.12 33.67
N LYS A 463 -27.06 -17.48 33.04
CA LYS A 463 -28.34 -16.79 33.04
C LYS A 463 -29.00 -16.91 34.40
N ALA A 464 -29.75 -15.87 34.79
CA ALA A 464 -30.90 -16.03 35.68
C ALA A 464 -32.04 -15.15 35.17
N ALA A 465 -33.06 -15.80 34.64
CA ALA A 465 -34.40 -15.25 34.50
C ALA A 465 -35.15 -15.52 35.82
N ALA A 466 -35.82 -14.51 36.37
CA ALA A 466 -36.80 -14.69 37.42
C ALA A 466 -37.96 -13.73 37.15
N GLY A 467 -39.15 -14.31 36.94
CA GLY A 467 -40.41 -13.60 36.96
C GLY A 467 -41.43 -14.51 37.63
N SER A 468 -41.98 -14.06 38.76
CA SER A 468 -43.30 -14.44 39.28
C SER A 468 -43.60 -13.59 40.53
N ALA A 469 -44.63 -12.74 40.45
CA ALA A 469 -45.43 -12.26 41.58
C ALA A 469 -46.42 -13.38 42.02
N PRO A 470 -47.39 -13.19 42.96
CA PRO A 470 -47.58 -12.18 44.01
C PRO A 470 -47.89 -12.79 45.40
N SER A 471 -47.87 -11.96 46.46
CA SER A 471 -48.80 -11.98 47.61
C SER A 471 -48.59 -10.73 48.44
#